data_AF-A0A7C8AC36-F1
#
_entry.id   AF-A0A7C8AC36-F1
#
_cell.length_a   1.000
_cell.length_b   1.000
_cell.length_c   1.000
_cell.angle_alpha   90.00
_cell.angle_beta   90.00
_cell.angle_gamma   90.00
#
_symmetry.space_group_name_H-M   'P 1'
#
loop_
_entity.id
_entity.type
_entity.pdbx_description
1 polymer ?
#
loop_
_entity_poly.entity_id
_entity_poly.type
_entity_poly.pdbx_seq_one_letter_code
_entity_poly.pdbx_strand_id
1 'polypeptide(L)'
;MSEQKNDVFQKPAPAAPIRNPYIMNFLKVLVEKKGEQHQTEDLKKLLGDMYRLFEAMLGQNMVNALPEEVRKQYLAMAEDLPNLNYKKIGAVFDENVKHYERIMKDTMKQFAEIYFENRQFSLEHYPVELQSE
;
A
#
# COMPACT_ATOMS: atom_id res chain seq x y z
N MET A 1 -9.57 -23.04 -50.78
CA MET A 1 -10.29 -22.10 -49.90
C MET A 1 -9.64 -22.22 -48.54
N SER A 2 -9.04 -21.13 -48.07
CA SER A 2 -8.13 -21.11 -46.92
C SER A 2 -8.90 -20.92 -45.61
N GLU A 3 -8.65 -21.79 -44.63
CA GLU A 3 -9.17 -21.67 -43.27
C GLU A 3 -8.52 -20.49 -42.54
N GLN A 4 -9.32 -19.49 -42.18
CA GLN A 4 -8.91 -18.40 -41.28
C GLN A 4 -8.86 -18.93 -39.85
N LYS A 5 -7.64 -19.09 -39.32
CA LYS A 5 -7.41 -19.28 -37.87
C LYS A 5 -7.68 -17.95 -37.17
N ASN A 6 -8.67 -17.97 -36.27
CA ASN A 6 -8.92 -16.89 -35.32
C ASN A 6 -7.77 -16.83 -34.30
N ASP A 7 -6.85 -15.87 -34.48
CA ASP A 7 -5.91 -15.46 -33.44
C ASP A 7 -6.68 -14.65 -32.38
N VAL A 8 -7.14 -15.35 -31.33
CA VAL A 8 -7.61 -14.72 -30.10
C VAL A 8 -6.38 -14.12 -29.42
N PHE A 9 -6.22 -12.80 -29.54
CA PHE A 9 -5.26 -12.02 -28.75
C PHE A 9 -5.55 -12.23 -27.26
N GLN A 10 -4.89 -13.22 -26.65
CA GLN A 10 -4.80 -13.33 -25.20
C GLN A 10 -3.97 -12.15 -24.70
N LYS A 11 -4.67 -11.15 -24.14
CA LYS A 11 -4.05 -10.05 -23.42
C LYS A 11 -3.21 -10.68 -22.29
N PRO A 12 -1.89 -10.44 -22.22
CA PRO A 12 -1.09 -11.00 -21.14
C PRO A 12 -1.65 -10.53 -19.80
N ALA A 13 -1.78 -11.45 -18.84
CA ALA A 13 -2.16 -11.13 -17.48
C ALA A 13 -1.24 -10.00 -16.95
N PRO A 14 -1.77 -9.01 -16.23
CA PRO A 14 -0.94 -7.95 -15.67
C PRO A 14 0.15 -8.61 -14.81
N ALA A 15 1.41 -8.32 -15.13
CA ALA A 15 2.54 -8.77 -14.33
C ALA A 15 2.28 -8.39 -12.87
N ALA A 16 2.58 -9.29 -11.93
CA ALA A 16 2.42 -9.02 -10.51
C ALA A 16 3.07 -7.66 -10.19
N PRO A 17 2.39 -6.78 -9.42
CA PRO A 17 2.89 -5.44 -9.17
C PRO A 17 4.30 -5.51 -8.60
N ILE A 18 5.24 -4.86 -9.29
CA ILE A 18 6.65 -4.85 -8.91
C ILE A 18 6.74 -4.14 -7.55
N ARG A 19 7.02 -4.90 -6.49
CA ARG A 19 7.17 -4.34 -5.15
C ARG A 19 8.39 -3.44 -5.09
N ASN A 20 8.27 -2.29 -4.43
CA ASN A 20 9.38 -1.39 -4.22
C ASN A 20 10.43 -2.05 -3.28
N PRO A 21 11.68 -2.24 -3.74
CA PRO A 21 12.71 -2.92 -2.95
C PRO A 21 13.10 -2.16 -1.68
N TYR A 22 12.97 -0.83 -1.65
CA TYR A 22 13.28 -0.03 -0.46
C TYR A 22 12.26 -0.25 0.66
N ILE A 23 10.97 -0.31 0.30
CA ILE A 23 9.91 -0.63 1.27
C ILE A 23 10.14 -2.04 1.79
N MET A 24 10.37 -3.02 0.91
CA MET A 24 10.61 -4.40 1.33
C MET A 24 11.81 -4.53 2.27
N ASN A 25 12.91 -3.82 2.00
CA ASN A 25 14.09 -3.84 2.86
C ASN A 25 13.81 -3.20 4.23
N PHE A 26 13.08 -2.08 4.25
CA PHE A 26 12.65 -1.44 5.49
C PHE A 26 11.83 -2.41 6.38
N LEU A 27 10.86 -3.11 5.80
CA LEU A 27 10.03 -4.08 6.53
C LEU A 27 10.85 -5.26 7.06
N LYS A 28 11.80 -5.79 6.28
CA LYS A 28 12.73 -6.83 6.75
C LYS A 28 13.51 -6.37 7.99
N VAL A 29 14.07 -5.15 7.94
CA VAL A 29 14.81 -4.57 9.07
C VAL A 29 13.91 -4.39 10.29
N LEU A 30 12.63 -4.03 10.12
CA LEU A 30 11.68 -3.96 11.23
C LEU A 30 11.46 -5.32 11.90
N VAL A 31 11.23 -6.37 11.10
CA VAL A 31 11.04 -7.74 11.62
C VAL A 31 12.30 -8.22 12.34
N GLU A 32 13.48 -8.02 11.73
CA GLU A 32 14.78 -8.36 12.34
C GLU A 32 14.98 -7.64 13.68
N LYS A 33 14.68 -6.35 13.75
CA LYS A 33 14.76 -5.57 15.00
C LYS A 33 13.75 -6.00 16.06
N LYS A 34 12.60 -6.55 15.66
CA LYS A 34 11.61 -7.09 16.59
C LYS A 34 12.12 -8.38 17.25
N GLY A 35 13.04 -9.09 16.62
CA GLY A 35 13.69 -10.29 17.16
C GLY A 35 12.78 -11.51 17.22
N GLU A 36 11.63 -11.47 16.54
CA GLU A 36 10.69 -12.59 16.45
C GLU A 36 11.23 -13.65 15.49
N GLN A 37 11.23 -14.91 15.92
CA GLN A 37 11.57 -16.02 15.03
C GLN A 37 10.32 -16.48 14.29
N HIS A 38 10.36 -16.38 12.96
CA HIS A 38 9.29 -16.85 12.08
C HIS A 38 9.81 -17.98 11.20
N GLN A 39 8.96 -18.95 10.90
CA GLN A 39 9.25 -19.91 9.83
C GLN A 39 9.25 -19.20 8.48
N THR A 40 9.97 -19.75 7.49
CA THR A 40 10.18 -19.09 6.18
C THR A 40 8.89 -18.69 5.47
N GLU A 41 7.84 -19.52 5.53
CA GLU A 41 6.55 -19.21 4.88
C GLU A 41 5.76 -18.15 5.65
N ASP A 42 5.75 -18.21 6.99
CA ASP A 42 5.11 -17.20 7.83
C ASP A 42 5.75 -15.83 7.66
N LEU A 43 7.09 -15.79 7.54
CA LEU A 43 7.83 -14.56 7.28
C LEU A 43 7.46 -13.94 5.93
N LYS A 44 7.34 -14.75 4.86
CA LYS A 44 6.92 -14.26 3.54
C LYS A 44 5.52 -13.67 3.59
N LYS A 45 4.60 -14.34 4.28
CA LYS A 45 3.22 -13.87 4.47
C LYS A 45 3.20 -12.55 5.25
N LEU A 46 3.87 -12.51 6.40
CA LEU A 46 4.01 -11.32 7.23
C LEU A 46 4.55 -10.13 6.44
N LEU A 47 5.67 -10.30 5.73
CA LEU A 47 6.25 -9.24 4.90
C LEU A 47 5.31 -8.79 3.78
N GLY A 48 4.51 -9.71 3.22
CA GLY A 48 3.48 -9.39 2.24
C GLY A 48 2.36 -8.52 2.82
N ASP A 49 1.86 -8.88 4.00
CA ASP A 49 0.80 -8.15 4.68
C ASP A 49 1.27 -6.78 5.17
N MET A 50 2.49 -6.72 5.75
CA MET A 50 3.15 -5.46 6.12
C MET A 50 3.33 -4.55 4.91
N TYR A 51 3.71 -5.09 3.74
CA TYR A 51 3.89 -4.31 2.53
C TYR A 51 2.59 -3.70 2.03
N ARG A 52 1.50 -4.49 2.01
CA ARG A 52 0.16 -3.98 1.63
C ARG A 52 -0.32 -2.88 2.57
N LEU A 53 -0.15 -3.08 3.88
CA LEU A 53 -0.53 -2.09 4.88
C LEU A 53 0.30 -0.80 4.72
N PHE A 54 1.61 -0.94 4.50
CA PHE A 54 2.48 0.20 4.27
C PHE A 54 2.07 0.97 3.00
N GLU A 55 1.79 0.29 1.89
CA GLU A 55 1.33 0.96 0.66
C GLU A 55 0.00 1.69 0.88
N ALA A 56 -0.93 1.11 1.62
CA ALA A 56 -2.20 1.76 1.95
C ALA A 56 -1.97 3.03 2.79
N MET A 57 -1.12 2.95 3.82
CA MET A 57 -0.75 4.11 4.65
C MET A 57 -0.05 5.19 3.83
N LEU A 58 0.87 4.81 2.95
CA LEU A 58 1.57 5.74 2.07
C LEU A 58 0.59 6.44 1.13
N GLY A 59 -0.33 5.68 0.51
CA GLY A 59 -1.36 6.24 -0.35
C GLY A 59 -2.22 7.27 0.39
N GLN A 60 -2.68 6.94 1.60
CA GLN A 60 -3.46 7.86 2.43
C GLN A 60 -2.66 9.12 2.79
N ASN A 61 -1.39 8.98 3.17
CA ASN A 61 -0.53 10.11 3.52
C ASN A 61 -0.23 11.00 2.30
N MET A 62 -0.10 10.42 1.11
CA MET A 62 0.02 11.17 -0.15
C MET A 62 -1.24 11.97 -0.45
N VAL A 63 -2.43 11.38 -0.28
CA VAL A 63 -3.73 12.07 -0.44
C VAL A 63 -3.87 13.21 0.57
N ASN A 64 -3.48 12.98 1.83
CA ASN A 64 -3.54 13.99 2.88
C ASN A 64 -2.59 15.17 2.64
N ALA A 65 -1.48 14.94 1.95
CA ALA A 65 -0.51 15.98 1.60
C ALA A 65 -0.94 16.85 0.41
N LEU A 66 -2.00 16.47 -0.32
CA LEU A 66 -2.55 17.30 -1.39
C LEU A 66 -3.17 18.59 -0.83
N PRO A 67 -3.09 19.71 -1.56
CA PRO A 67 -3.90 20.89 -1.26
C PRO A 67 -5.38 20.53 -1.17
N GLU A 68 -6.13 21.16 -0.27
CA GLU A 68 -7.51 20.76 0.05
C GLU A 68 -8.41 20.65 -1.19
N GLU A 69 -8.34 21.63 -2.07
CA GLU A 69 -9.14 21.66 -3.30
C GLU A 69 -8.73 20.56 -4.29
N VAL A 70 -7.43 20.24 -4.37
CA VAL A 70 -6.91 19.14 -5.20
C VAL A 70 -7.31 17.79 -4.60
N ARG A 71 -7.29 17.66 -3.28
CA ARG A 71 -7.75 16.47 -2.57
C ARG A 71 -9.23 16.20 -2.83
N LYS A 72 -10.09 17.21 -2.77
CA LYS A 72 -11.53 17.09 -3.10
C LYS A 72 -11.73 16.59 -4.53
N GLN A 73 -11.01 17.18 -5.48
CA GLN A 73 -11.06 16.75 -6.89
C GLN A 73 -10.59 15.31 -7.06
N TYR A 74 -9.50 14.92 -6.40
CA TYR A 74 -8.99 13.55 -6.41
C TYR A 74 -10.02 12.56 -5.85
N LEU A 75 -10.64 12.87 -4.71
CA LEU A 75 -11.65 12.00 -4.10
C LEU A 75 -12.90 11.85 -4.98
N ALA A 76 -13.39 12.95 -5.57
CA ALA A 76 -14.50 12.89 -6.52
C ALA A 76 -14.17 12.05 -7.76
N MET A 77 -12.92 12.11 -8.25
CA MET A 77 -12.47 11.22 -9.34
C MET A 77 -12.38 9.76 -8.89
N ALA A 78 -11.98 9.50 -7.65
CA ALA A 78 -11.88 8.15 -7.10
C ALA A 78 -13.25 7.48 -6.88
N GLU A 79 -14.33 8.26 -6.73
CA GLU A 79 -15.71 7.76 -6.70
C GLU A 79 -16.19 7.28 -8.08
N ASP A 80 -15.64 7.81 -9.17
CA ASP A 80 -15.94 7.41 -10.56
C ASP A 80 -14.94 6.38 -11.09
N LEU A 81 -14.98 5.18 -10.48
CA LEU A 81 -14.09 4.06 -10.80
C LEU A 81 -14.02 3.69 -12.30
N PRO A 82 -15.12 3.70 -13.09
CA PRO A 82 -15.07 3.39 -14.52
C PRO A 82 -14.22 4.36 -15.36
N ASN A 83 -14.13 5.62 -14.97
CA ASN A 83 -13.37 6.66 -15.69
C ASN A 83 -12.01 6.97 -15.07
N LEU A 84 -11.66 6.27 -14.00
CA LEU A 84 -10.41 6.48 -13.27
C LEU A 84 -9.21 6.06 -14.12
N ASN A 85 -8.30 7.01 -14.36
CA ASN A 85 -7.13 6.82 -15.22
C ASN A 85 -5.84 7.02 -14.41
N TYR A 86 -4.99 5.99 -14.37
CA TYR A 86 -3.69 6.02 -13.70
C TYR A 86 -2.78 7.18 -14.12
N LYS A 87 -2.83 7.61 -15.40
CA LYS A 87 -2.06 8.78 -15.86
C LYS A 87 -2.56 10.08 -15.23
N LYS A 88 -3.88 10.22 -15.06
CA LYS A 88 -4.48 11.39 -14.41
C LYS A 88 -4.15 11.41 -12.92
N ILE A 89 -4.22 10.25 -12.26
CA ILE A 89 -3.80 10.09 -10.87
C ILE A 89 -2.33 10.52 -10.72
N GLY A 90 -1.43 10.00 -11.56
CA GLY A 90 -0.01 10.35 -11.53
C GLY A 90 0.21 11.86 -11.66
N ALA A 91 -0.42 12.50 -12.64
CA ALA A 91 -0.31 13.95 -12.84
C ALA A 91 -0.74 14.77 -11.61
N VAL A 92 -1.84 14.37 -10.95
CA VAL A 92 -2.29 15.04 -9.71
C VAL A 92 -1.21 15.00 -8.63
N PHE A 93 -0.60 13.85 -8.39
CA PHE A 93 0.41 13.72 -7.35
C PHE A 93 1.75 14.34 -7.76
N ASP A 94 2.20 14.17 -9.01
CA ASP A 94 3.47 14.71 -9.49
C ASP A 94 3.50 16.25 -9.47
N GLU A 95 2.38 16.90 -9.79
CA GLU A 95 2.28 18.37 -9.83
C GLU A 95 2.12 18.98 -8.43
N ASN A 96 1.47 18.26 -7.50
CA ASN A 96 1.04 18.83 -6.23
C ASN A 96 1.82 18.32 -5.01
N VAL A 97 2.48 17.16 -5.10
CA VAL A 97 3.29 16.58 -4.01
C VAL A 97 4.76 16.89 -4.23
N LYS A 98 5.18 18.07 -3.76
CA LYS A 98 6.56 18.56 -3.95
C LYS A 98 7.60 17.87 -3.06
N HIS A 99 7.18 17.11 -2.04
CA HIS A 99 8.06 16.52 -1.02
C HIS A 99 7.78 15.04 -0.77
N TYR A 100 7.75 14.24 -1.85
CA TYR A 100 7.49 12.79 -1.78
C TYR A 100 8.40 12.07 -0.79
N GLU A 101 9.68 12.44 -0.72
CA GLU A 101 10.67 11.84 0.18
C GLU A 101 10.32 12.04 1.65
N ARG A 102 9.78 13.21 1.98
CA ARG A 102 9.38 13.52 3.35
C ARG A 102 8.17 12.69 3.75
N ILE A 103 7.16 12.60 2.88
CA ILE A 103 5.96 11.78 3.12
C ILE A 103 6.34 10.31 3.28
N MET A 104 7.24 9.80 2.44
CA MET A 104 7.76 8.44 2.55
C MET A 104 8.46 8.21 3.90
N LYS A 105 9.35 9.11 4.31
CA LYS A 105 10.05 9.02 5.60
C LYS A 105 9.11 9.10 6.80
N ASP A 106 8.14 10.01 6.76
CA ASP A 106 7.18 10.18 7.85
C ASP A 106 6.23 8.96 7.93
N THR A 107 5.84 8.39 6.79
CA THR A 107 5.09 7.12 6.74
C THR A 107 5.90 5.95 7.30
N MET A 108 7.20 5.85 6.98
CA MET A 108 8.08 4.85 7.57
C MET A 108 8.17 4.97 9.09
N LYS A 109 8.27 6.19 9.63
CA LYS A 109 8.30 6.41 11.08
C LYS A 109 6.98 5.98 11.73
N GLN A 110 5.85 6.45 11.22
CA GLN A 110 4.52 6.07 11.71
C GLN A 110 4.31 4.56 11.67
N PHE A 111 4.66 3.91 10.56
CA PHE A 111 4.53 2.46 10.43
C PHE A 111 5.41 1.73 11.46
N ALA A 112 6.66 2.17 11.64
CA ALA A 112 7.55 1.58 12.63
C ALA A 112 7.01 1.76 14.06
N GLU A 113 6.52 2.95 14.41
CA GLU A 113 5.87 3.23 15.69
C GLU A 113 4.71 2.27 15.93
N ILE A 114 3.75 2.18 15.01
CA ILE A 114 2.61 1.26 15.11
C ILE A 114 3.07 -0.20 15.24
N TYR A 115 4.06 -0.61 14.45
CA TYR A 115 4.56 -1.98 14.45
C TYR A 115 5.23 -2.36 15.78
N PHE A 116 5.93 -1.42 16.43
CA PHE A 116 6.59 -1.64 17.72
C PHE A 116 5.70 -1.35 18.93
N GLU A 117 4.72 -0.46 18.83
CA GLU A 117 3.74 -0.19 19.90
C GLU A 117 2.81 -1.39 20.11
N ASN A 118 2.42 -2.06 19.02
CA ASN A 118 1.64 -3.30 19.07
C ASN A 118 2.45 -4.53 19.55
N ARG A 119 3.54 -4.32 20.29
CA ARG A 119 4.39 -5.38 20.88
C ARG A 119 3.68 -6.18 21.98
N GLN A 120 2.64 -5.62 22.59
CA GLN A 120 1.74 -6.30 23.51
C GLN A 120 0.33 -5.98 23.02
N PHE A 121 -0.42 -7.00 22.59
CA PHE A 121 -1.85 -6.81 22.37
C PHE A 121 -2.49 -6.41 23.70
N SER A 122 -3.00 -5.19 23.78
CA SER A 122 -3.81 -4.73 24.90
C SER A 122 -5.26 -4.66 24.44
N LEU A 123 -6.14 -5.38 25.13
CA LEU A 123 -7.58 -5.28 24.91
C LEU A 123 -8.09 -3.84 25.07
N GLU A 124 -7.41 -3.00 25.86
CA GLU A 124 -7.77 -1.59 26.07
C GLU A 124 -7.61 -0.74 24.81
N HIS A 125 -6.78 -1.17 23.85
CA HIS A 125 -6.58 -0.50 22.57
C HIS A 125 -7.42 -1.12 21.43
N TYR A 126 -8.28 -2.11 21.74
CA TYR A 126 -9.14 -2.79 20.77
C TYR A 126 -10.62 -2.48 21.07
N PRO A 127 -11.19 -1.40 20.50
CA PRO A 127 -12.55 -0.93 20.81
C PRO A 127 -13.62 -1.75 20.05
N VAL A 128 -13.52 -3.07 20.08
CA VAL A 128 -14.50 -3.98 19.48
C VAL A 128 -14.91 -4.98 20.54
N GLU A 129 -16.20 -5.10 20.79
CA GLU A 129 -16.74 -6.12 21.69
C GLU A 129 -16.41 -7.50 21.12
N LEU A 130 -15.55 -8.24 21.83
CA LEU A 130 -15.28 -9.63 21.49
C LEU A 130 -16.53 -10.43 21.86
N GLN A 131 -17.26 -10.88 20.85
CA GLN A 131 -18.34 -11.84 21.05
C GLN A 131 -17.69 -13.17 21.49
N SER A 132 -17.94 -13.57 22.73
CA SER A 132 -17.62 -14.90 23.23
C SER A 132 -18.58 -15.91 22.58
N GLU A 133 -18.04 -16.82 21.76
CA GLU A 133 -18.73 -18.05 21.33
C GLU A 133 -18.86 -19.06 22.49
#